data_AF-A0A959GX87-F1
#
_entry.id   AF-A0A959GX87-F1
#
_cell.length_a   1.000
_cell.length_b   1.000
_cell.length_c   1.000
_cell.angle_alpha   90.00
_cell.angle_beta   90.00
_cell.angle_gamma   90.00
#
_symmetry.space_group_name_H-M   'P 1'
#
loop_
_entity.id
_entity.type
_entity.pdbx_description
1 polymer ?
#
loop_
_entity_poly.entity_id
_entity_poly.type
_entity_poly.pdbx_seq_one_letter_code
_entity_poly.pdbx_strand_id
1 'polypeptide(L)' 'MFPDITTPKDIKTLIDAFYTKVKADEVIGYIFNEVAQVDWAHHLPVMYGFWEFLLLDNANAYRGNPIQKHVDL' A
#
# COMPACT_ATOMS: atom_id res chain seq x y z
N MET A 1 -22.64 -0.26 10.50
CA MET A 1 -21.45 -1.11 10.39
C MET A 1 -20.99 -1.03 8.95
N PHE A 2 -19.72 -0.75 8.69
CA PHE A 2 -19.18 -0.85 7.33
C PHE A 2 -19.05 -2.33 6.96
N PRO A 3 -19.27 -2.70 5.69
CA PRO A 3 -19.07 -4.08 5.25
C PRO A 3 -17.59 -4.49 5.41
N ASP A 4 -17.37 -5.77 5.64
CA ASP A 4 -16.03 -6.36 5.69
C ASP A 4 -15.38 -6.34 4.30
N ILE A 5 -14.04 -6.35 4.29
CA ILE A 5 -13.22 -6.42 3.08
C ILE A 5 -13.22 -7.88 2.61
N THR A 6 -13.71 -8.14 1.40
CA THR A 6 -13.85 -9.52 0.90
C THR A 6 -13.29 -9.70 -0.51
N THR A 7 -12.96 -8.60 -1.19
CA THR A 7 -12.51 -8.64 -2.58
C THR A 7 -11.27 -7.78 -2.84
N PRO A 8 -10.48 -8.10 -3.89
CA PRO A 8 -9.40 -7.22 -4.37
C PRO A 8 -9.85 -5.80 -4.69
N LYS A 9 -11.10 -5.63 -5.11
CA LYS A 9 -11.68 -4.30 -5.40
C LYS A 9 -11.82 -3.47 -4.12
N ASP A 10 -12.25 -4.08 -3.02
CA ASP A 10 -12.35 -3.40 -1.72
C ASP A 10 -10.98 -2.94 -1.24
N ILE A 11 -9.96 -3.80 -1.40
CA ILE A 11 -8.56 -3.47 -1.12
C ILE A 11 -8.11 -2.29 -1.97
N LYS A 12 -8.33 -2.34 -3.28
CA LYS A 12 -7.93 -1.24 -4.16
C LYS A 12 -8.53 0.09 -3.70
N THR A 13 -9.84 0.12 -3.39
CA THR A 13 -10.50 1.33 -2.89
C THR A 13 -9.91 1.81 -1.57
N LEU A 14 -9.65 0.91 -0.62
CA LEU A 14 -9.02 1.25 0.66
C LEU A 14 -7.63 1.85 0.46
N ILE A 15 -6.80 1.18 -0.34
CA ILE A 15 -5.39 1.53 -0.52
C ILE A 15 -5.22 2.79 -1.38
N ASP A 16 -6.08 3.00 -2.39
CA ASP A 16 -6.17 4.27 -3.10
C ASP A 16 -6.46 5.42 -2.12
N ALA A 17 -7.51 5.28 -1.31
CA ALA A 17 -7.92 6.31 -0.37
C ALA A 17 -6.85 6.59 0.70
N PHE A 18 -6.17 5.55 1.17
CA PHE A 18 -5.04 5.67 2.09
C PHE A 18 -3.90 6.49 1.47
N TYR A 19 -3.42 6.10 0.28
CA TYR A 19 -2.29 6.80 -0.34
C TYR A 19 -2.63 8.19 -0.87
N THR A 20 -3.90 8.48 -1.20
CA THR A 20 -4.34 9.85 -1.44
C THR A 20 -4.10 10.73 -0.20
N LYS A 21 -4.36 10.21 1.01
CA LYS A 21 -4.10 10.95 2.26
C LYS A 21 -2.61 11.04 2.56
N VAL A 22 -1.86 9.93 2.45
CA VAL A 22 -0.41 9.91 2.72
C VAL A 22 0.34 10.93 1.87
N LYS A 23 0.00 11.06 0.58
CA LYS A 23 0.67 12.03 -0.32
C LYS A 23 0.51 13.48 0.11
N ALA A 24 -0.57 13.81 0.81
CA ALA A 24 -0.90 15.14 1.27
C ALA A 24 -0.65 15.33 2.79
N ASP A 25 -0.15 14.31 3.47
CA ASP A 25 0.04 14.33 4.92
C ASP A 25 1.28 15.17 5.30
N GLU A 26 1.11 16.12 6.22
CA GLU A 26 2.17 17.05 6.63
C GLU A 26 3.27 16.38 7.46
N VAL A 27 2.99 15.24 8.09
CA VAL A 27 3.93 14.54 8.97
C VAL A 27 4.76 13.54 8.18
N ILE A 28 4.13 12.77 7.30
CA ILE A 28 4.79 11.66 6.60
C ILE A 28 4.91 11.84 5.09
N GLY A 29 4.17 12.77 4.48
CA GLY A 29 4.12 12.92 3.02
C GLY A 29 5.49 13.17 2.39
N TYR A 30 6.36 13.94 3.06
CA TYR A 30 7.72 14.22 2.58
C TYR A 30 8.57 12.94 2.43
N ILE A 31 8.34 11.91 3.25
CA ILE A 31 9.05 10.62 3.16
C ILE A 31 8.73 9.96 1.82
N PHE A 32 7.47 9.99 1.39
CA PHE A 32 7.05 9.34 0.14
C PHE A 32 7.38 10.20 -1.08
N ASN A 33 7.23 11.52 -0.98
CA ASN A 33 7.35 12.43 -2.11
C ASN A 33 8.81 12.85 -2.38
N GLU A 34 9.58 13.10 -1.34
CA GLU A 34 10.91 13.74 -1.44
C GLU A 34 12.05 12.78 -1.14
N VAL A 35 11.92 11.95 -0.10
CA VAL A 35 12.98 11.02 0.32
C VAL A 35 12.97 9.75 -0.55
N ALA A 36 11.86 9.00 -0.51
CA ALA A 36 11.71 7.74 -1.24
C ALA A 36 11.38 7.96 -2.73
N GLN A 37 10.91 9.16 -3.11
CA GLN A 37 10.51 9.53 -4.47
C GLN A 37 9.68 8.43 -5.15
N VAL A 38 8.61 8.02 -4.49
CA VAL A 38 7.86 6.80 -4.86
C VAL A 38 7.29 6.90 -6.28
N ASP A 39 7.62 5.92 -7.12
CA ASP A 39 6.89 5.66 -8.36
C ASP A 39 5.52 5.05 -8.02
N TRP A 40 4.50 5.89 -7.99
CA TRP A 40 3.14 5.50 -7.63
C TRP A 40 2.52 4.49 -8.59
N ALA A 41 2.89 4.50 -9.87
CA ALA A 41 2.35 3.55 -10.84
C ALA A 41 2.88 2.14 -10.58
N HIS A 42 4.12 2.03 -10.11
CA HIS A 42 4.73 0.77 -9.70
C HIS A 42 4.34 0.35 -8.27
N HIS A 43 4.30 1.30 -7.33
CA HIS A 43 4.11 1.03 -5.90
C HIS A 43 2.69 0.58 -5.56
N LEU A 44 1.67 1.23 -6.13
CA LEU A 44 0.27 0.92 -5.80
C LEU A 44 -0.10 -0.55 -6.08
N PRO A 45 0.22 -1.14 -7.25
CA PRO A 45 0.02 -2.58 -7.48
C PRO A 45 0.66 -3.49 -6.44
N VAL A 46 1.89 -3.16 -5.99
CA VAL A 46 2.59 -3.93 -4.95
C VAL A 46 1.82 -3.89 -3.63
N MET A 47 1.28 -2.72 -3.28
CA MET A 47 0.52 -2.55 -2.04
C MET A 47 -0.84 -3.24 -2.08
N TYR A 48 -1.52 -3.27 -3.23
CA TYR A 48 -2.73 -4.10 -3.36
C TYR A 48 -2.39 -5.57 -3.12
N GLY A 49 -1.33 -6.07 -3.77
CA GLY A 49 -0.89 -7.45 -3.61
C GLY A 49 -0.52 -7.79 -2.15
N PHE A 50 0.17 -6.89 -1.46
CA PHE A 50 0.52 -7.06 -0.05
C PHE A 50 -0.72 -7.22 0.85
N TRP A 51 -1.72 -6.36 0.66
CA TRP A 51 -2.95 -6.43 1.45
C TRP A 51 -3.87 -7.58 1.03
N GLU A 52 -3.87 -7.99 -0.25
CA GLU A 52 -4.56 -9.21 -0.70
C GLU A 52 -3.96 -10.45 -0.05
N PHE A 53 -2.63 -10.51 0.06
CA PHE A 53 -1.94 -11.58 0.75
C PHE A 53 -2.36 -11.65 2.24
N LEU A 54 -2.42 -10.52 2.93
CA LEU A 54 -2.72 -10.50 4.37
C LEU A 54 -4.20 -10.62 4.73
N LEU A 55 -5.10 -10.02 3.94
CA LEU A 55 -6.52 -9.92 4.29
C LEU A 55 -7.38 -10.98 3.61
N LEU A 56 -6.96 -11.47 2.44
CA LEU A 56 -7.72 -12.43 1.62
C LEU A 56 -6.99 -13.77 1.47
N ASP A 57 -5.92 -14.00 2.25
CA ASP A 57 -5.09 -15.21 2.21
C ASP A 57 -4.56 -15.56 0.80
N ASN A 58 -4.36 -14.55 -0.07
CA ASN A 58 -3.84 -14.76 -1.42
C ASN A 58 -2.31 -14.86 -1.41
N ALA A 59 -1.78 -16.03 -1.06
CA ALA A 59 -0.34 -16.32 -0.96
C ALA A 59 0.49 -15.99 -2.22
N ASN A 60 -0.15 -15.83 -3.38
CA ASN A 60 0.54 -15.51 -4.63
C ASN A 60 0.53 -14.01 -4.98
N ALA A 61 -0.23 -13.18 -4.24
CA ALA A 61 -0.38 -11.76 -4.54
C ALA A 61 0.84 -10.91 -4.18
N TYR A 62 1.67 -11.35 -3.21
CA TYR A 62 2.84 -10.61 -2.78
C TYR A 62 4.00 -11.54 -2.44
N ARG A 63 5.20 -11.14 -2.86
CA ARG A 63 6.47 -11.77 -2.48
C ARG A 63 7.50 -10.68 -2.24
N GLY A 64 8.03 -10.60 -1.02
CA GLY A 64 9.01 -9.58 -0.67
C GLY A 64 9.27 -9.52 0.84
N ASN A 65 10.26 -8.70 1.21
CA ASN A 65 10.54 -8.37 2.60
C ASN A 65 10.23 -6.87 2.81
N PRO A 66 9.03 -6.52 3.30
CA PRO A 66 8.64 -5.13 3.44
C PRO A 66 9.55 -4.41 4.45
N ILE A 67 9.92 -5.03 5.56
CA ILE A 67 10.75 -4.37 6.59
C ILE A 67 12.10 -3.94 6.02
N GLN A 68 12.77 -4.81 5.26
CA GLN A 68 14.05 -4.46 4.64
C GLN A 68 13.93 -3.21 3.75
N LYS A 69 12.83 -3.09 2.99
CA LYS A 69 12.58 -1.91 2.14
C LYS A 69 12.43 -0.61 2.91
N HIS A 70 11.97 -0.66 4.15
CA HIS A 70 11.83 0.55 4.99
C HIS A 70 13.11 0.88 5.76
N VAL A 71 13.92 -0.13 6.09
CA VAL A 71 15.23 0.05 6.75
C VAL A 71 16.26 0.65 5.79
N ASP A 72 16.18 0.35 4.50
CA ASP A 72 17.12 0.81 3.48
C ASP A 72 16.80 2.21 2.90
N LEU A 73 15.78 2.91 3.43
CA LEU A 73 15.39 4.28 3.04
C LEU A 73 16.32 5.33 3.66
#